data_AF-X0VJN5-F1
#
_entry.id   AF-X0VJN5-F1
#
_cell.length_a   1.000
_cell.length_b   1.000
_cell.length_c   1.000
_cell.angle_alpha   90.00
_cell.angle_beta   90.00
_cell.angle_gamma   90.00
#
_symmetry.space_group_name_H-M   'P 1'
#
loop_
_entity.id
_entity.type
_entity.pdbx_description
1 polymer ?
#
loop_
_entity_poly.entity_id
_entity_poly.type
_entity_poly.pdbx_seq_one_letter_code
_entity_poly.pdbx_strand_id
1 'polypeptide(L)'
;VISKSQGDELFRSFKKQFADGCVKKKTLDAETAGVLWDELASFGSYSFNLSHAVEYSMITFWDMYCKVHYPAEFICASLTYGSETYKDDLIREAFRLGLDLRPPKLGKSKAREWVVINNILYVPFIEIKGFGEKTVEKAEDYFNNKEGFFDKKKKLTKKYLGILDEIKASEDTPITNEFADRIRQYFSFSLFKDNTWKMKKIQEKINLKFDKLNKINFEKKLKGKRYFFVDITKIKFSYKSKKSGGMVYGYVDDKSDSCMIIFNK
;
A
#
# COMPACT_ATOMS: atom_id res chain seq x y z
N VAL A 1 21.84 -3.31 35.51
CA VAL A 1 23.32 -3.21 35.45
C VAL A 1 23.80 -3.22 34.01
N ILE A 2 23.45 -4.25 33.21
CA ILE A 2 23.77 -4.31 31.77
C ILE A 2 23.15 -3.14 30.97
N SER A 3 21.85 -2.87 31.13
CA SER A 3 21.18 -1.78 30.38
C SER A 3 21.36 -0.37 30.96
N LYS A 4 21.80 -0.25 32.23
CA LYS A 4 21.88 1.03 32.95
C LYS A 4 23.30 1.62 33.02
N SER A 5 24.28 1.02 32.34
CA SER A 5 25.68 1.47 32.29
C SER A 5 26.22 1.95 33.66
N GLN A 6 25.93 1.22 34.75
CA GLN A 6 26.19 1.67 36.13
C GLN A 6 27.65 1.52 36.57
N GLY A 7 28.60 1.68 35.63
CA GLY A 7 30.05 1.62 35.86
C GLY A 7 30.66 0.23 35.64
N ASP A 8 31.83 0.22 35.00
CA ASP A 8 32.59 -0.98 34.65
C ASP A 8 32.95 -1.85 35.85
N GLU A 9 33.19 -1.23 37.01
CA GLU A 9 33.62 -1.94 38.23
C GLU A 9 32.50 -2.84 38.79
N LEU A 10 31.27 -2.32 38.85
CA LEU A 10 30.11 -3.10 39.29
C LEU A 10 29.77 -4.20 38.26
N PHE A 11 29.95 -3.94 36.97
CA PHE A 11 29.74 -4.95 35.94
C PHE A 11 30.79 -6.08 36.00
N ARG A 12 32.06 -5.76 36.22
CA ARG A 12 33.16 -6.74 36.39
C ARG A 12 32.98 -7.61 37.64
N SER A 13 32.45 -7.07 38.73
CA SER A 13 32.20 -7.87 39.95
C SER A 13 31.17 -8.98 39.69
N PHE A 14 30.12 -8.69 38.91
CA PHE A 14 29.16 -9.72 38.49
C PHE A 14 29.76 -10.76 37.53
N LYS A 15 30.67 -10.37 36.62
CA LYS A 15 31.39 -11.33 35.76
C LYS A 15 32.15 -12.36 36.59
N LYS A 16 32.90 -11.89 37.58
CA LYS A 16 33.65 -12.78 38.50
C LYS A 16 32.69 -13.69 39.27
N GLN A 17 31.62 -13.13 39.85
CA GLN A 17 30.63 -13.89 40.60
C GLN A 17 29.97 -14.99 39.75
N PHE A 18 29.69 -14.70 38.48
CA PHE A 18 29.15 -15.66 37.52
C PHE A 18 30.13 -16.81 37.24
N ALA A 19 31.39 -16.50 36.94
CA ALA A 19 32.42 -17.50 36.66
C ALA A 19 32.70 -18.40 37.87
N ASP A 20 32.88 -17.80 39.06
CA ASP A 20 33.08 -18.54 40.31
C ASP A 20 31.88 -19.47 40.62
N GLY A 21 30.66 -18.99 40.35
CA GLY A 21 29.43 -19.77 40.48
C GLY A 21 29.36 -20.98 39.55
N CYS A 22 29.77 -20.81 38.29
CA CYS A 22 29.82 -21.90 37.30
C CYS A 22 30.84 -22.98 37.66
N VAL A 23 32.05 -22.57 38.06
CA VAL A 23 33.11 -23.50 38.50
C VAL A 23 32.67 -24.27 39.73
N LYS A 24 32.10 -23.59 40.73
CA LYS A 24 31.59 -24.22 41.96
C LYS A 24 30.49 -25.25 41.68
N LYS A 25 29.60 -24.96 40.72
CA LYS A 25 28.54 -25.89 40.27
C LYS A 25 29.04 -26.95 39.28
N LYS A 26 30.32 -26.91 38.89
CA LYS A 26 30.92 -27.80 37.89
C LYS A 26 30.17 -27.81 36.54
N THR A 27 29.62 -26.66 36.15
CA THR A 27 28.89 -26.52 34.88
C THR A 27 29.80 -26.03 33.75
N LEU A 28 30.72 -25.11 34.04
CA LEU A 28 31.70 -24.55 33.10
C LEU A 28 33.02 -24.26 33.84
N ASP A 29 34.14 -24.32 33.13
CA ASP A 29 35.40 -23.75 33.59
C ASP A 29 35.37 -22.21 33.55
N ALA A 30 36.35 -21.55 34.19
CA ALA A 30 36.37 -20.10 34.33
C ALA A 30 36.54 -19.35 33.01
N GLU A 31 37.27 -19.92 32.05
CA GLU A 31 37.53 -19.31 30.75
C GLU A 31 36.24 -19.32 29.92
N THR A 32 35.61 -20.50 29.80
CA THR A 32 34.34 -20.67 29.08
C THR A 32 33.22 -19.84 29.70
N ALA A 33 33.13 -19.77 31.04
CA ALA A 33 32.15 -18.92 31.72
C ALA A 33 32.39 -17.42 31.47
N GLY A 34 33.67 -17.01 31.36
CA GLY A 34 34.05 -15.64 31.03
C GLY A 34 33.61 -15.22 29.63
N VAL A 35 33.78 -16.11 28.63
CA VAL A 35 33.32 -15.90 27.25
C VAL A 35 31.80 -15.81 27.19
N LEU A 36 31.08 -16.74 27.82
CA LEU A 36 29.62 -16.73 27.86
C LEU A 36 29.07 -15.45 28.50
N TRP A 37 29.72 -14.94 29.54
CA TRP A 37 29.33 -13.67 30.15
C TRP A 37 29.44 -12.50 29.17
N ASP A 38 30.53 -12.41 28.40
CA ASP A 38 30.73 -11.33 27.44
C ASP A 38 29.69 -11.41 26.30
N GLU A 39 29.31 -12.62 25.87
CA GLU A 39 28.19 -12.83 24.94
C GLU A 39 26.86 -12.38 25.54
N LEU A 40 26.53 -12.78 26.77
CA LEU A 40 25.30 -12.36 27.47
C LEU A 40 25.23 -10.84 27.65
N ALA A 41 26.37 -10.21 27.93
CA ALA A 41 26.46 -8.76 28.08
C ALA A 41 26.23 -8.03 26.77
N SER A 42 26.83 -8.53 25.68
CA SER A 42 26.57 -8.03 24.33
C SER A 42 25.09 -8.22 23.98
N PHE A 43 24.53 -9.40 24.21
CA PHE A 43 23.12 -9.73 23.95
C PHE A 43 22.15 -8.85 24.73
N GLY A 44 22.44 -8.56 26.00
CA GLY A 44 21.60 -7.73 26.85
C GLY A 44 21.43 -6.29 26.36
N SER A 45 22.28 -5.81 25.44
CA SER A 45 22.13 -4.48 24.83
C SER A 45 21.02 -4.40 23.78
N TYR A 46 20.63 -5.52 23.17
CA TYR A 46 19.57 -5.61 22.15
C TYR A 46 18.48 -6.65 22.47
N SER A 47 18.58 -7.34 23.61
CA SER A 47 17.57 -8.28 24.07
C SER A 47 16.22 -7.60 24.28
N PHE A 48 15.14 -8.24 23.84
CA PHE A 48 13.78 -7.72 23.96
C PHE A 48 12.98 -8.49 25.02
N ASN A 49 11.97 -7.84 25.60
CA ASN A 49 11.08 -8.48 26.57
C ASN A 49 10.19 -9.52 25.88
N LEU A 50 10.34 -10.80 26.25
CA LEU A 50 9.60 -11.89 25.64
C LEU A 50 8.08 -11.78 25.83
N SER A 51 7.60 -11.40 27.01
CA SER A 51 6.14 -11.33 27.24
C SER A 51 5.49 -10.27 26.36
N HIS A 52 6.15 -9.12 26.18
CA HIS A 52 5.70 -8.08 25.26
C HIS A 52 5.77 -8.54 23.79
N ALA A 53 6.79 -9.29 23.39
CA ALA A 53 6.87 -9.81 22.02
C ALA A 53 5.74 -10.81 21.74
N VAL A 54 5.45 -11.70 22.69
CA VAL A 54 4.42 -12.73 22.55
C VAL A 54 3.03 -12.11 22.45
N GLU A 55 2.71 -11.12 23.30
CA GLU A 55 1.42 -10.43 23.29
C GLU A 55 1.12 -9.78 21.93
N TYR A 56 2.05 -8.98 21.41
CA TYR A 56 1.88 -8.32 20.10
C TYR A 56 1.89 -9.30 18.92
N SER A 57 2.67 -10.39 19.03
CA SER A 57 2.66 -11.46 18.01
C SER A 57 1.30 -12.15 17.94
N MET A 58 0.62 -12.32 19.06
CA MET A 58 -0.72 -12.90 19.10
C MET A 58 -1.76 -12.01 18.41
N ILE A 59 -1.71 -10.69 18.64
CA ILE A 59 -2.58 -9.72 17.93
C ILE A 59 -2.30 -9.77 16.43
N THR A 60 -1.03 -9.71 16.04
CA THR A 60 -0.61 -9.76 14.63
C THR A 60 -1.04 -11.06 13.94
N PHE A 61 -0.98 -12.18 14.66
CA PHE A 61 -1.45 -13.46 14.16
C PHE A 61 -2.96 -13.42 13.84
N TRP A 62 -3.77 -12.86 14.74
CA TRP A 62 -5.21 -12.73 14.51
C TRP A 62 -5.55 -11.75 13.38
N ASP A 63 -4.83 -10.63 13.27
CA ASP A 63 -5.00 -9.71 12.15
C ASP A 63 -4.71 -10.40 10.82
N MET A 64 -3.62 -11.16 10.75
CA MET A 64 -3.27 -11.93 9.55
C MET A 64 -4.30 -13.03 9.27
N TYR A 65 -4.77 -13.74 10.30
CA TYR A 65 -5.82 -14.74 10.16
C TYR A 65 -7.08 -14.14 9.54
N CYS A 66 -7.56 -13.01 10.07
CA CYS A 66 -8.70 -12.29 9.51
C CYS A 66 -8.45 -11.85 8.07
N LYS A 67 -7.27 -11.33 7.76
CA LYS A 67 -6.91 -10.93 6.39
C LYS A 67 -6.86 -12.10 5.40
N VAL A 68 -6.39 -13.27 5.82
CA VAL A 68 -6.28 -14.45 4.96
C VAL A 68 -7.64 -15.09 4.71
N HIS A 69 -8.48 -15.20 5.73
CA HIS A 69 -9.76 -15.90 5.65
C HIS A 69 -10.96 -15.01 5.31
N TYR A 70 -10.89 -13.71 5.64
CA TYR A 70 -11.93 -12.71 5.45
C TYR A 70 -11.34 -11.40 4.90
N PRO A 71 -10.67 -11.43 3.73
CA PRO A 71 -9.92 -10.29 3.21
C PRO A 71 -10.79 -9.06 2.96
N ALA A 72 -12.04 -9.25 2.51
CA ALA A 72 -12.93 -8.14 2.20
C ALA A 72 -13.38 -7.42 3.47
N GLU A 73 -13.81 -8.16 4.48
CA GLU A 73 -14.19 -7.65 5.80
C GLU A 73 -13.00 -7.00 6.51
N PHE A 74 -11.82 -7.63 6.45
CA PHE A 74 -10.60 -7.10 7.05
C PHE A 74 -10.22 -5.74 6.45
N ILE A 75 -10.20 -5.63 5.12
CA ILE A 75 -9.91 -4.35 4.45
C ILE A 75 -11.01 -3.32 4.73
N CYS A 76 -12.29 -3.73 4.73
CA CYS A 76 -13.41 -2.85 5.06
C CYS A 76 -13.27 -2.24 6.46
N ALA A 77 -12.98 -3.07 7.46
CA ALA A 77 -12.76 -2.61 8.83
C ALA A 77 -11.52 -1.72 8.96
N SER A 78 -10.42 -2.09 8.28
CA SER A 78 -9.18 -1.32 8.26
C SER A 78 -9.37 0.06 7.62
N LEU A 79 -10.18 0.17 6.56
CA LEU A 79 -10.49 1.43 5.90
C LEU A 79 -11.45 2.31 6.71
N THR A 80 -12.28 1.71 7.57
CA THR A 80 -13.27 2.43 8.39
C THR A 80 -12.67 2.94 9.69
N TYR A 81 -11.87 2.13 10.38
CA TYR A 81 -11.36 2.42 11.73
C TYR A 81 -9.85 2.66 11.78
N GLY A 82 -9.13 2.38 10.69
CA GLY A 82 -7.68 2.56 10.60
C GLY A 82 -7.27 4.02 10.43
N SER A 83 -5.96 4.23 10.39
CA SER A 83 -5.40 5.57 10.17
C SER A 83 -5.56 5.99 8.71
N GLU A 84 -6.02 7.23 8.51
CA GLU A 84 -6.07 7.91 7.21
C GLU A 84 -4.72 7.87 6.45
N THR A 85 -3.60 7.89 7.18
CA THR A 85 -2.25 7.83 6.61
C THR A 85 -2.02 6.60 5.72
N TYR A 86 -2.66 5.47 6.04
CA TYR A 86 -2.47 4.19 5.34
C TYR A 86 -3.61 3.85 4.39
N LYS A 87 -4.59 4.75 4.19
CA LYS A 87 -5.76 4.48 3.34
C LYS A 87 -5.38 4.09 1.91
N ASP A 88 -4.45 4.83 1.30
CA ASP A 88 -3.99 4.53 -0.05
C ASP A 88 -3.30 3.16 -0.15
N ASP A 89 -2.57 2.75 0.89
CA ASP A 89 -1.94 1.42 0.96
C ASP A 89 -2.98 0.32 1.11
N LEU A 90 -4.00 0.53 1.95
CA LEU A 90 -5.11 -0.41 2.13
C LEU A 90 -5.95 -0.57 0.85
N ILE A 91 -6.16 0.51 0.10
CA ILE A 91 -6.85 0.46 -1.19
C ILE A 91 -6.03 -0.30 -2.23
N ARG A 92 -4.72 -0.04 -2.31
CA ARG A 92 -3.81 -0.81 -3.16
C ARG A 92 -3.82 -2.29 -2.79
N GLU A 93 -3.87 -2.58 -1.50
CA GLU A 93 -3.93 -3.94 -0.98
C GLU A 93 -5.25 -4.63 -1.34
N ALA A 94 -6.40 -3.94 -1.24
CA ALA A 94 -7.68 -4.45 -1.69
C ALA A 94 -7.61 -4.93 -3.15
N PHE A 95 -7.03 -4.11 -4.02
CA PHE A 95 -6.84 -4.47 -5.43
C PHE A 95 -5.86 -5.63 -5.61
N ARG A 96 -4.78 -5.70 -4.82
CA ARG A 96 -3.83 -6.82 -4.83
C ARG A 96 -4.50 -8.14 -4.45
N LEU A 97 -5.41 -8.08 -3.47
CA LEU A 97 -6.22 -9.21 -3.01
C LEU A 97 -7.39 -9.55 -3.96
N GLY A 98 -7.56 -8.79 -5.04
CA GLY A 98 -8.60 -9.05 -6.05
C GLY A 98 -10.00 -8.56 -5.66
N LEU A 99 -10.10 -7.69 -4.66
CA LEU A 99 -11.36 -7.09 -4.24
C LEU A 99 -11.82 -6.03 -5.25
N ASP A 100 -13.13 -5.93 -5.43
CA ASP A 100 -13.75 -4.91 -6.26
C ASP A 100 -14.11 -3.69 -5.40
N LEU A 101 -13.80 -2.50 -5.90
CA LEU A 101 -14.03 -1.23 -5.22
C LEU A 101 -15.06 -0.43 -6.02
N ARG A 102 -16.17 -0.06 -5.38
CA ARG A 102 -17.28 0.68 -5.98
C ARG A 102 -17.40 2.08 -5.40
N PRO A 103 -17.79 3.09 -6.20
CA PRO A 103 -17.99 4.42 -5.67
C PRO A 103 -19.23 4.42 -4.76
N PRO A 104 -19.51 5.52 -4.05
CA PRO A 104 -20.68 5.61 -3.20
C PRO A 104 -21.97 5.29 -3.96
N LYS A 105 -22.76 4.39 -3.37
CA LYS A 105 -23.91 3.76 -3.99
C LYS A 105 -25.15 3.94 -3.12
N LEU A 106 -26.22 4.48 -3.72
CA LEU A 106 -27.50 4.66 -3.03
C LEU A 106 -28.08 3.30 -2.61
N GLY A 107 -28.48 3.20 -1.35
CA GLY A 107 -29.03 1.98 -0.74
C GLY A 107 -28.00 0.92 -0.34
N LYS A 108 -26.70 1.14 -0.57
CA LYS A 108 -25.62 0.23 -0.16
C LYS A 108 -24.56 0.91 0.69
N SER A 109 -24.02 2.03 0.21
CA SER A 109 -23.00 2.79 0.95
C SER A 109 -23.59 3.47 2.18
N LYS A 110 -22.79 3.58 3.23
CA LYS A 110 -23.10 4.35 4.43
C LYS A 110 -22.58 5.79 4.32
N ALA A 111 -23.07 6.65 5.21
CA ALA A 111 -22.60 8.02 5.31
C ALA A 111 -21.07 8.08 5.53
N ARG A 112 -20.55 7.31 6.49
CA ARG A 112 -19.16 7.39 6.96
C ARG A 112 -18.35 6.11 6.86
N GLU A 113 -19.02 4.97 6.95
CA GLU A 113 -18.34 3.67 7.07
C GLU A 113 -18.25 2.95 5.72
N TRP A 114 -17.14 2.25 5.50
CA TRP A 114 -17.03 1.36 4.35
C TRP A 114 -17.97 0.17 4.55
N VAL A 115 -18.51 -0.34 3.45
CA VAL A 115 -19.43 -1.48 3.48
C VAL A 115 -18.90 -2.56 2.55
N VAL A 116 -18.92 -3.81 3.04
CA VAL A 116 -18.69 -4.99 2.20
C VAL A 116 -20.01 -5.71 1.92
N ILE A 117 -20.30 -5.95 0.64
CA ILE A 117 -21.43 -6.81 0.22
C ILE A 117 -20.90 -7.74 -0.88
N ASN A 118 -21.00 -9.06 -0.68
CA ASN A 118 -20.56 -10.06 -1.65
C ASN A 118 -19.10 -9.84 -2.15
N ASN A 119 -18.16 -9.58 -1.23
CA ASN A 119 -16.76 -9.25 -1.52
C ASN A 119 -16.52 -7.95 -2.32
N ILE A 120 -17.55 -7.10 -2.44
CA ILE A 120 -17.44 -5.78 -3.06
C ILE A 120 -17.39 -4.73 -1.97
N LEU A 121 -16.36 -3.89 -2.02
CA LEU A 121 -16.18 -2.76 -1.11
C LEU A 121 -16.87 -1.52 -1.68
N TYR A 122 -17.82 -0.99 -0.94
CA TYR A 122 -18.53 0.23 -1.25
C TYR A 122 -17.97 1.40 -0.46
N VAL A 123 -17.52 2.42 -1.19
CA VAL A 123 -16.98 3.66 -0.62
C VAL A 123 -18.09 4.43 0.11
N PRO A 124 -17.84 4.99 1.30
CA PRO A 124 -18.81 5.84 1.99
C PRO A 124 -18.98 7.22 1.33
N PHE A 125 -20.12 7.85 1.54
CA PHE A 125 -20.40 9.17 0.96
C PHE A 125 -19.45 10.28 1.44
N ILE A 126 -18.86 10.13 2.63
CA ILE A 126 -17.90 11.09 3.19
C ILE A 126 -16.61 11.21 2.38
N GLU A 127 -16.26 10.20 1.58
CA GLU A 127 -15.07 10.22 0.74
C GLU A 127 -15.23 11.08 -0.52
N ILE A 128 -16.46 11.54 -0.81
CA ILE A 128 -16.70 12.48 -1.90
C ILE A 128 -16.25 13.87 -1.47
N LYS A 129 -15.27 14.43 -2.18
CA LYS A 129 -14.75 15.77 -1.95
C LYS A 129 -15.89 16.80 -1.90
N GLY A 130 -15.95 17.53 -0.79
CA GLY A 130 -16.93 18.57 -0.56
C GLY A 130 -18.27 18.08 0.03
N PHE A 131 -18.43 16.78 0.26
CA PHE A 131 -19.54 16.28 1.08
C PHE A 131 -19.17 16.45 2.55
N GLY A 132 -19.98 17.24 3.26
CA GLY A 132 -19.87 17.38 4.72
C GLY A 132 -20.86 16.48 5.46
N GLU A 133 -20.76 16.44 6.78
CA GLU A 133 -21.50 15.50 7.63
C GLU A 133 -23.02 15.48 7.39
N LYS A 134 -23.65 16.65 7.40
CA LYS A 134 -25.10 16.76 7.13
C LYS A 134 -25.48 16.36 5.70
N THR A 135 -24.53 16.37 4.77
CA THR A 135 -24.78 16.03 3.36
C THR A 135 -24.75 14.51 3.19
N VAL A 136 -23.80 13.83 3.83
CA VAL A 136 -23.67 12.37 3.74
C VAL A 136 -24.83 11.66 4.45
N GLU A 137 -25.28 12.18 5.60
CA GLU A 137 -26.48 11.68 6.28
C GLU A 137 -27.72 11.80 5.40
N LYS A 138 -27.88 12.95 4.72
CA LYS A 138 -28.96 13.13 3.75
C LYS A 138 -28.83 12.20 2.54
N ALA A 139 -27.62 11.92 2.07
CA ALA A 139 -27.38 11.00 0.96
C ALA A 139 -27.73 9.55 1.30
N GLU A 140 -27.43 9.11 2.52
CA GLU A 140 -27.86 7.81 3.01
C GLU A 140 -29.38 7.73 3.17
N ASP A 141 -29.98 8.75 3.81
CA ASP A 141 -31.43 8.85 4.02
C ASP A 141 -32.24 8.92 2.71
N TYR A 142 -31.69 9.57 1.69
CA TYR A 142 -32.35 9.85 0.41
C TYR A 142 -32.92 8.59 -0.26
N PHE A 143 -32.26 7.44 -0.06
CA PHE A 143 -32.71 6.17 -0.61
C PHE A 143 -33.52 5.32 0.37
N ASN A 144 -33.19 5.35 1.66
CA ASN A 144 -33.85 4.53 2.67
C ASN A 144 -35.30 4.96 2.93
N ASN A 145 -35.64 6.23 2.71
CA ASN A 145 -36.99 6.75 2.88
C ASN A 145 -37.63 7.12 1.53
N LYS A 146 -38.45 6.22 0.97
CA LYS A 146 -39.31 6.54 -0.19
C LYS A 146 -40.25 7.74 0.06
N GLU A 147 -40.57 8.05 1.32
CA GLU A 147 -41.37 9.23 1.71
C GLU A 147 -40.57 10.56 1.71
N GLY A 148 -39.23 10.49 1.71
CA GLY A 148 -38.35 11.66 1.66
C GLY A 148 -38.44 12.47 0.37
N PHE A 149 -39.12 11.95 -0.67
CA PHE A 149 -39.42 12.67 -1.90
C PHE A 149 -40.21 13.98 -1.63
N PHE A 150 -41.08 13.96 -0.61
CA PHE A 150 -41.97 15.07 -0.26
C PHE A 150 -41.40 16.01 0.83
N ASP A 151 -40.39 15.58 1.61
CA ASP A 151 -39.77 16.42 2.64
C ASP A 151 -38.66 17.33 2.05
N LYS A 152 -39.03 18.58 1.75
CA LYS A 152 -38.12 19.59 1.20
C LYS A 152 -36.90 19.87 2.09
N LYS A 153 -36.95 19.60 3.41
CA LYS A 153 -35.84 19.90 4.35
C LYS A 153 -34.69 18.88 4.25
N LYS A 154 -34.98 17.65 3.81
CA LYS A 154 -33.99 16.58 3.64
C LYS A 154 -33.38 16.51 2.24
N LYS A 155 -33.81 17.38 1.31
CA LYS A 155 -33.28 17.35 -0.07
C LYS A 155 -31.81 17.75 -0.15
N LEU A 156 -31.06 16.96 -0.92
CA LEU A 156 -29.73 17.33 -1.41
C LEU A 156 -29.83 18.52 -2.36
N THR A 157 -28.79 19.35 -2.39
CA THR A 157 -28.70 20.45 -3.35
C THR A 157 -28.51 19.88 -4.77
N LYS A 158 -28.91 20.65 -5.79
CA LYS A 158 -28.70 20.27 -7.21
C LYS A 158 -27.24 19.95 -7.51
N LYS A 159 -26.29 20.65 -6.86
CA LYS A 159 -24.86 20.39 -6.98
C LYS A 159 -24.50 18.97 -6.56
N TYR A 160 -24.94 18.54 -5.37
CA TYR A 160 -24.61 17.21 -4.86
C TYR A 160 -25.35 16.10 -5.60
N LEU A 161 -26.59 16.34 -6.04
CA LEU A 161 -27.31 15.42 -6.93
C LEU A 161 -26.56 15.21 -8.25
N GLY A 162 -26.05 16.29 -8.87
CA GLY A 162 -25.24 16.18 -10.08
C GLY A 162 -23.98 15.33 -9.89
N ILE A 163 -23.29 15.45 -8.74
CA ILE A 163 -22.14 14.60 -8.42
C ILE A 163 -22.58 13.14 -8.28
N LEU A 164 -23.69 12.86 -7.58
CA LEU A 164 -24.22 11.51 -7.42
C LEU A 164 -24.60 10.87 -8.76
N ASP A 165 -25.16 11.66 -9.69
CA ASP A 165 -25.48 11.22 -11.05
C ASP A 165 -24.20 10.94 -11.87
N GLU A 166 -23.18 11.80 -11.76
CA GLU A 166 -21.90 11.62 -12.46
C GLU A 166 -21.15 10.36 -12.00
N ILE A 167 -21.20 10.04 -10.70
CA ILE A 167 -20.67 8.79 -10.14
C ILE A 167 -21.61 7.61 -10.30
N LYS A 168 -22.75 7.79 -10.98
CA LYS A 168 -23.76 6.75 -11.22
C LYS A 168 -24.21 6.04 -9.93
N ALA A 169 -24.41 6.80 -8.86
CA ALA A 169 -24.76 6.26 -7.54
C ALA A 169 -26.07 5.44 -7.55
N SER A 170 -26.93 5.61 -8.56
CA SER A 170 -28.18 4.87 -8.78
C SER A 170 -28.03 3.57 -9.58
N GLU A 171 -26.94 3.36 -10.33
CA GLU A 171 -26.66 2.13 -11.11
C GLU A 171 -25.66 1.19 -10.40
N ASP A 172 -25.88 -0.13 -10.42
CA ASP A 172 -24.99 -1.12 -9.76
C ASP A 172 -24.05 -1.80 -10.76
N THR A 173 -23.42 -1.01 -11.63
CA THR A 173 -22.57 -1.52 -12.71
C THR A 173 -21.10 -1.53 -12.32
N PRO A 174 -20.31 -2.55 -12.72
CA PRO A 174 -18.86 -2.58 -12.57
C PRO A 174 -18.18 -1.31 -13.07
N ILE A 175 -17.22 -0.80 -12.29
CA ILE A 175 -16.43 0.36 -12.71
C ILE A 175 -15.45 -0.08 -13.80
N THR A 176 -15.49 0.59 -14.95
CA THR A 176 -14.43 0.50 -15.96
C THR A 176 -13.30 1.51 -15.64
N ASN A 177 -12.09 1.25 -16.15
CA ASN A 177 -10.97 2.20 -16.05
C ASN A 177 -11.35 3.63 -16.49
N GLU A 178 -12.04 3.73 -17.63
CA GLU A 178 -12.49 5.00 -18.21
C GLU A 178 -13.48 5.72 -17.29
N PHE A 179 -14.37 4.96 -16.65
CA PHE A 179 -15.31 5.53 -15.70
C PHE A 179 -14.61 6.00 -14.43
N ALA A 180 -13.69 5.20 -13.87
CA ALA A 180 -12.89 5.57 -12.72
C ALA A 180 -12.09 6.86 -12.95
N ASP A 181 -11.49 7.02 -14.13
CA ASP A 181 -10.74 8.23 -14.48
C ASP A 181 -11.63 9.46 -14.60
N ARG A 182 -12.86 9.31 -15.12
CA ARG A 182 -13.83 10.42 -15.21
C ARG A 182 -14.22 10.96 -13.84
N ILE A 183 -14.43 10.08 -12.86
CA ILE A 183 -14.92 10.47 -11.53
C ILE A 183 -13.80 10.73 -10.52
N ARG A 184 -12.53 10.49 -10.89
CA ARG A 184 -11.35 10.62 -10.03
C ARG A 184 -11.27 11.96 -9.32
N GLN A 185 -11.73 13.04 -9.96
CA GLN A 185 -11.69 14.38 -9.37
C GLN A 185 -12.46 14.50 -8.05
N TYR A 186 -13.44 13.62 -7.83
CA TYR A 186 -14.29 13.60 -6.64
C TYR A 186 -13.69 12.86 -5.44
N PHE A 187 -12.61 12.11 -5.62
CA PHE A 187 -12.00 11.30 -4.56
C PHE A 187 -10.53 11.71 -4.34
N SER A 188 -10.03 11.52 -3.12
CA SER A 188 -8.60 11.71 -2.79
C SER A 188 -7.73 10.53 -3.24
N PHE A 189 -8.34 9.35 -3.41
CA PHE A 189 -7.70 8.09 -3.78
C PHE A 189 -8.16 7.56 -5.15
N SER A 190 -7.59 6.45 -5.59
CA SER A 190 -7.96 5.80 -6.85
C SER A 190 -8.98 4.68 -6.65
N LEU A 191 -10.05 4.70 -7.45
CA LEU A 191 -11.11 3.69 -7.43
C LEU A 191 -10.84 2.46 -8.32
N PHE A 192 -9.64 2.35 -8.91
CA PHE A 192 -9.32 1.21 -9.77
C PHE A 192 -7.85 0.80 -9.64
N LYS A 193 -7.60 -0.49 -9.87
CA LYS A 193 -6.34 -1.19 -9.64
C LYS A 193 -5.13 -0.59 -10.34
N ASP A 194 -5.24 0.14 -11.46
CA ASP A 194 -4.00 0.61 -12.06
C ASP A 194 -3.96 1.77 -13.04
N ASN A 195 -2.77 2.36 -13.03
CA ASN A 195 -2.15 3.37 -13.89
C ASN A 195 -2.07 2.98 -15.37
N THR A 196 -2.95 2.10 -15.87
CA THR A 196 -2.97 1.65 -17.27
C THR A 196 -3.05 2.82 -18.25
N TRP A 197 -3.75 3.92 -17.92
CA TRP A 197 -3.74 5.14 -18.73
C TRP A 197 -2.40 5.88 -18.71
N LYS A 198 -1.69 5.90 -17.57
CA LYS A 198 -0.33 6.45 -17.44
C LYS A 198 0.64 5.60 -18.24
N MET A 199 0.49 4.28 -18.17
CA MET A 199 1.28 3.31 -18.94
C MET A 199 0.97 3.40 -20.43
N LYS A 200 -0.29 3.55 -20.85
CA LYS A 200 -0.68 3.83 -22.24
C LYS A 200 -0.08 5.15 -22.73
N LYS A 201 -0.16 6.23 -21.95
CA LYS A 201 0.49 7.52 -22.29
C LYS A 201 2.01 7.42 -22.34
N ILE A 202 2.63 6.62 -21.46
CA ILE A 202 4.08 6.37 -21.46
C ILE A 202 4.44 5.53 -22.69
N GLN A 203 3.69 4.48 -22.99
CA GLN A 203 3.85 3.60 -24.16
C GLN A 203 3.68 4.38 -25.46
N GLU A 204 2.65 5.24 -25.57
CA GLU A 204 2.44 6.17 -26.69
C GLU A 204 3.61 7.15 -26.83
N LYS A 205 4.07 7.75 -25.72
CA LYS A 205 5.25 8.64 -25.72
C LYS A 205 6.54 7.91 -26.08
N ILE A 206 6.69 6.65 -25.67
CA ILE A 206 7.82 5.78 -26.01
C ILE A 206 7.76 5.42 -27.50
N ASN A 207 6.61 5.00 -28.02
CA ASN A 207 6.40 4.73 -29.46
C ASN A 207 6.71 5.96 -30.32
N LEU A 208 6.16 7.13 -29.96
CA LEU A 208 6.44 8.40 -30.65
C LEU A 208 7.93 8.80 -30.62
N LYS A 209 8.70 8.33 -29.63
CA LYS A 209 10.15 8.52 -29.58
C LYS A 209 10.90 7.47 -30.41
N PHE A 210 10.47 6.21 -30.39
CA PHE A 210 11.01 5.13 -31.22
C PHE A 210 10.82 5.42 -32.72
N ASP A 211 9.64 5.92 -33.12
CA ASP A 211 9.38 6.33 -34.50
C ASP A 211 10.35 7.42 -34.98
N LYS A 212 10.78 8.31 -34.07
CA LYS A 212 11.81 9.31 -34.34
C LYS A 212 13.24 8.75 -34.31
N LEU A 213 13.46 7.61 -33.65
CA LEU A 213 14.75 6.90 -33.56
C LEU A 213 14.98 5.91 -34.70
N ASN A 214 13.94 5.51 -35.43
CA ASN A 214 14.01 4.66 -36.63
C ASN A 214 14.88 5.22 -37.77
N LYS A 215 15.53 6.38 -37.60
CA LYS A 215 16.56 6.91 -38.51
C LYS A 215 17.99 6.49 -38.15
N ILE A 216 18.21 5.69 -37.11
CA ILE A 216 19.56 5.22 -36.73
C ILE A 216 19.49 3.72 -36.41
N ASN A 217 19.79 2.88 -37.40
CA ASN A 217 19.89 1.43 -37.21
C ASN A 217 21.34 0.97 -37.38
N PHE A 218 21.88 0.31 -36.35
CA PHE A 218 22.96 -0.66 -36.50
C PHE A 218 22.37 -2.05 -36.22
N GLU A 219 22.34 -2.90 -37.24
CA GLU A 219 21.93 -4.30 -37.14
C GLU A 219 23.16 -5.16 -36.86
N LYS A 220 23.09 -6.08 -35.88
CA LYS A 220 24.11 -7.13 -35.71
C LYS A 220 23.45 -8.48 -35.46
N LYS A 221 23.86 -9.49 -36.24
CA LYS A 221 23.46 -10.89 -36.04
C LYS A 221 24.41 -11.56 -35.03
N LEU A 222 23.84 -12.17 -34.00
CA LEU A 222 24.55 -13.01 -33.03
C LEU A 222 23.80 -14.34 -32.90
N LYS A 223 24.51 -15.46 -33.07
CA LYS A 223 23.96 -16.84 -32.93
C LYS A 223 22.61 -17.05 -33.65
N GLY A 224 22.51 -16.59 -34.90
CA GLY A 224 21.30 -16.77 -35.73
C GLY A 224 20.10 -15.90 -35.35
N LYS A 225 20.21 -15.06 -34.31
CA LYS A 225 19.15 -14.13 -33.88
C LYS A 225 19.51 -12.68 -34.21
N ARG A 226 18.51 -11.89 -34.59
CA ARG A 226 18.65 -10.46 -34.89
C ARG A 226 18.48 -9.66 -33.62
N TYR A 227 19.40 -8.73 -33.36
CA TYR A 227 19.34 -7.80 -32.24
C TYR A 227 19.35 -6.37 -32.77
N PHE A 228 18.49 -5.53 -32.19
CA PHE A 228 18.44 -4.09 -32.46
C PHE A 228 19.11 -3.36 -31.30
N PHE A 229 20.16 -2.60 -31.58
CA PHE A 229 20.86 -1.80 -30.58
C PHE A 229 20.50 -0.33 -30.80
N VAL A 230 19.84 0.28 -29.82
CA VAL A 230 19.54 1.71 -29.84
C VAL A 230 20.53 2.41 -28.93
N ASP A 231 21.39 3.25 -29.52
CA ASP A 231 22.30 4.10 -28.76
C ASP A 231 21.52 5.24 -28.11
N ILE A 232 21.14 5.04 -26.85
CA ILE A 232 20.35 5.98 -26.06
C ILE A 232 21.10 7.28 -25.72
N THR A 233 22.42 7.35 -25.94
CA THR A 233 23.20 8.58 -25.70
C THR A 233 22.88 9.71 -26.68
N LYS A 234 22.30 9.38 -27.84
CA LYS A 234 21.86 10.36 -28.85
C LYS A 234 20.42 10.85 -28.65
N ILE A 235 19.72 10.35 -27.63
CA ILE A 235 18.34 10.74 -27.33
C ILE A 235 18.38 11.89 -26.32
N LYS A 236 18.12 13.12 -26.76
CA LYS A 236 17.85 14.25 -25.85
C LYS A 236 16.51 14.04 -25.16
N PHE A 237 16.52 13.54 -23.92
CA PHE A 237 15.34 13.54 -23.06
C PHE A 237 15.20 14.91 -22.38
N SER A 238 14.25 15.74 -22.83
CA SER A 238 13.83 16.91 -22.04
C SER A 238 12.73 16.49 -21.06
N TYR A 239 13.10 16.26 -19.80
CA TYR A 239 12.16 16.26 -18.69
C TYR A 239 12.73 17.13 -17.57
N LYS A 240 12.14 18.31 -17.35
CA LYS A 240 12.44 19.14 -16.18
C LYS A 240 11.67 18.56 -14.99
N SER A 241 12.36 17.80 -14.14
CA SER A 241 11.95 17.58 -12.75
C SER A 241 12.93 18.32 -11.83
N LYS A 242 12.40 19.13 -10.92
CA LYS A 242 13.20 19.74 -9.85
C LYS A 242 13.58 18.66 -8.84
N LYS A 243 14.89 18.47 -8.68
CA LYS A 243 15.61 17.81 -7.58
C LYS A 243 15.51 16.28 -7.47
N SER A 244 16.64 15.67 -7.85
CA SER A 244 17.41 14.60 -7.17
C SER A 244 16.79 13.21 -6.97
N GLY A 245 17.41 12.22 -7.61
CA GLY A 245 17.28 10.79 -7.33
C GLY A 245 16.73 10.02 -8.53
N GLY A 246 17.60 9.33 -9.27
CA GLY A 246 17.27 8.64 -10.52
C GLY A 246 16.07 7.68 -10.41
N MET A 247 15.21 7.69 -11.43
CA MET A 247 14.11 6.74 -11.58
C MET A 247 14.56 5.55 -12.42
N VAL A 248 14.44 4.35 -11.86
CA VAL A 248 14.50 3.06 -12.56
C VAL A 248 13.15 2.84 -13.25
N TYR A 249 13.15 2.46 -14.53
CA TYR A 249 11.97 1.91 -15.19
C TYR A 249 12.30 0.50 -15.67
N GLY A 250 11.77 -0.50 -14.99
CA GLY A 250 11.75 -1.88 -15.45
C GLY A 250 10.42 -2.19 -16.15
N TYR A 251 10.47 -2.93 -17.25
CA TYR A 251 9.31 -3.51 -17.90
C TYR A 251 9.36 -5.03 -17.71
N VAL A 252 8.24 -5.63 -17.33
CA VAL A 252 8.00 -7.08 -17.43
C VAL A 252 6.80 -7.24 -18.36
N ASP A 253 6.99 -7.96 -19.45
CA ASP A 253 5.89 -8.46 -20.26
C ASP A 253 5.39 -9.76 -19.64
N ASP A 254 4.13 -9.81 -19.20
CA ASP A 254 3.54 -11.03 -18.62
C ASP A 254 3.47 -12.20 -19.61
N LYS A 255 3.86 -12.02 -20.88
CA LYS A 255 3.81 -13.06 -21.92
C LYS A 255 5.16 -13.43 -22.57
N SER A 256 6.29 -12.84 -22.16
CA SER A 256 7.58 -13.22 -22.74
C SER A 256 8.71 -13.27 -21.70
N ASP A 257 9.48 -14.37 -21.70
CA ASP A 257 10.69 -14.60 -20.87
C ASP A 257 11.88 -13.68 -21.25
N SER A 258 11.61 -12.46 -21.70
CA SER A 258 12.63 -11.52 -22.18
C SER A 258 12.70 -10.31 -21.25
N CYS A 259 13.70 -10.29 -20.37
CA CYS A 259 13.99 -9.15 -19.51
C CYS A 259 15.00 -8.21 -20.20
N MET A 260 14.65 -6.93 -20.39
CA MET A 260 15.60 -5.89 -20.81
C MET A 260 15.99 -5.08 -19.59
N ILE A 261 17.23 -5.27 -19.11
CA ILE A 261 17.78 -4.54 -17.97
C ILE A 261 18.69 -3.44 -18.51
N ILE A 262 18.37 -2.17 -18.22
CA ILE A 262 19.20 -1.02 -18.54
C ILE A 262 19.77 -0.47 -17.24
N PHE A 263 21.09 -0.56 -17.08
CA PHE A 263 21.82 0.14 -16.02
C PHE A 263 22.27 1.52 -16.52
N ASN A 264 22.31 2.50 -15.63
CA ASN A 264 23.14 3.68 -15.85
C ASN A 264 23.96 3.97 -14.57
N LYS A 265 25.21 4.39 -14.77
CA LYS A 265 26.11 4.89 -13.72
C LYS A 265 25.85 6.37 -13.48
#